data_AF-A0A9P6MQ91-F1
#
_entry.id   AF-A0A9P6MQ91-F1
#
_cell.length_a   1.000
_cell.length_b   1.000
_cell.length_c   1.000
_cell.angle_alpha   90.00
_cell.angle_beta   90.00
_cell.angle_gamma   90.00
#
_symmetry.space_group_name_H-M   'P 1'
#
loop_
_entity.id
_entity.type
_entity.pdbx_description
1 polymer ?
#
loop_
_entity_poly.entity_id
_entity_poly.type
_entity_poly.pdbx_seq_one_letter_code
_entity_poly.pdbx_strand_id
1 'polypeptide(L)'
;MPPHNDIGRPSMISLVATGPIPDLNKSAENSPLPSPDLLPSESFAVIPPISIMDKGQDELPSLPIPPLDQTLDRYLESVRPLATDLEYENTVAAVEEFRRDSHENESGQDQGQGQGQGRSLDLRLREHALGCERRKTSWLAEWWDDWAYFSHRDSSTFFVNYYFGFQDDPRMPTQTARAALLVSLALEFRQLIAT
;
A
#
# COMPACT_ATOMS: atom_id res chain seq x y z
N MET A 1 38.87 -14.04 -35.24
CA MET A 1 38.56 -12.88 -34.36
C MET A 1 39.73 -12.68 -33.41
N PRO A 2 40.18 -11.44 -33.19
CA PRO A 2 41.25 -11.16 -32.24
C PRO A 2 40.78 -11.36 -30.79
N PRO A 3 41.68 -11.57 -29.82
CA PRO A 3 41.31 -11.68 -28.41
C PRO A 3 40.78 -10.34 -27.88
N HIS A 4 39.70 -10.41 -27.11
CA HIS A 4 39.11 -9.27 -26.42
C HIS A 4 40.10 -8.70 -25.40
N ASN A 5 40.51 -7.45 -25.60
CA ASN A 5 41.15 -6.64 -24.56
C ASN A 5 40.13 -6.44 -23.43
N ASP A 6 40.50 -6.90 -22.24
CA ASP A 6 39.77 -6.68 -21.01
C ASP A 6 39.95 -5.21 -20.58
N ILE A 7 39.10 -4.33 -21.09
CA ILE A 7 39.01 -2.94 -20.63
C ILE A 7 38.28 -2.98 -19.31
N GLY A 8 39.06 -2.93 -18.22
CA GLY A 8 38.57 -2.95 -16.85
C GLY A 8 37.40 -1.98 -16.65
N ARG A 9 36.23 -2.54 -16.37
CA ARG A 9 35.10 -1.78 -15.80
C ARG A 9 35.55 -1.25 -14.44
N PRO A 10 35.40 0.05 -14.15
CA PRO A 10 35.69 0.54 -12.80
C PRO A 10 34.74 -0.14 -11.80
N SER A 11 35.32 -0.58 -10.68
CA SER A 11 34.60 -1.11 -9.53
C SER A 11 33.55 -0.09 -9.07
N MET A 12 32.33 -0.56 -8.74
CA MET A 12 31.33 0.27 -8.08
C MET A 12 31.98 0.97 -6.87
N ILE A 13 31.80 2.29 -6.79
CA ILE A 13 32.19 3.08 -5.62
C ILE A 13 31.40 2.54 -4.44
N SER A 14 32.05 1.71 -3.63
CA SER A 14 31.58 1.40 -2.30
C SER A 14 31.60 2.70 -1.52
N LEU A 15 30.44 3.16 -1.06
CA LEU A 15 30.34 4.30 -0.16
C LEU A 15 30.81 3.88 1.25
N VAL A 16 32.06 3.44 1.34
CA VAL A 16 32.74 3.37 2.63
C VAL A 16 33.09 4.80 2.97
N ALA A 17 32.41 5.36 3.98
CA ALA A 17 32.79 6.62 4.58
C ALA A 17 34.24 6.50 5.09
N THR A 18 35.21 6.92 4.27
CA THR A 18 36.64 6.92 4.59
C THR A 18 37.07 8.16 5.37
N GLY A 19 36.13 9.02 5.77
CA GLY A 19 36.39 10.08 6.72
C GLY A 19 36.44 9.54 8.15
N PRO A 20 37.29 10.10 9.03
CA PRO A 20 37.18 9.82 10.46
C PRO A 20 35.75 10.16 10.92
N ILE A 21 35.15 9.27 11.73
CA ILE A 21 33.84 9.51 12.34
C ILE A 21 33.91 10.87 13.04
N PRO A 22 33.04 11.84 12.69
CA PRO A 22 33.04 13.13 13.38
C PRO A 22 32.83 12.88 14.87
N ASP A 23 33.69 13.48 15.69
CA ASP A 23 33.62 13.39 17.14
C ASP A 23 32.30 14.00 17.61
N LEU A 24 31.30 13.14 17.84
CA LEU A 24 29.95 13.54 18.24
C LEU A 24 29.96 14.34 19.55
N ASN A 25 31.01 14.21 20.36
CA ASN A 25 31.16 14.99 21.59
C ASN A 25 31.49 16.46 21.32
N LYS A 26 32.14 16.79 20.19
CA LYS A 26 32.42 18.20 19.80
C LYS A 26 31.16 18.92 19.32
N SER A 27 30.19 18.19 18.76
CA SER A 27 28.86 18.75 18.45
C SER A 27 28.07 19.06 19.73
N ALA A 28 28.34 18.35 20.83
CA ALA A 28 27.68 18.57 22.11
C ALA A 28 28.13 19.88 22.79
N GLU A 29 29.37 20.34 22.56
CA GLU A 29 29.91 21.59 23.14
C GLU A 29 29.25 22.86 22.58
N ASN A 30 28.64 22.78 21.38
CA ASN A 30 27.84 23.85 20.78
C ASN A 30 26.33 23.65 20.97
N SER A 31 25.92 22.77 21.88
CA SER A 31 24.50 22.62 22.21
C SER A 31 23.99 23.94 22.80
N PRO A 32 22.84 24.48 22.34
CA PRO A 32 22.20 25.57 23.05
C PRO A 32 21.95 25.17 24.51
N LEU A 33 21.89 26.16 25.40
CA LEU A 33 21.55 25.98 26.81
C LEU A 33 20.37 24.99 26.96
N PRO A 34 20.33 24.21 28.06
CA PRO A 34 19.25 23.25 28.29
C PRO A 34 17.91 23.93 28.05
N SER A 35 17.04 23.27 27.27
CA SER A 35 15.69 23.75 27.03
C SER A 35 15.07 24.13 28.38
N PRO A 36 14.39 25.29 28.48
CA PRO A 36 13.71 25.66 29.72
C PRO A 36 12.79 24.51 30.14
N ASP A 37 12.72 24.24 31.44
CA ASP A 37 11.80 23.24 32.00
C ASP A 37 10.40 23.54 31.46
N LEU A 38 9.88 22.59 30.68
CA LEU A 38 8.52 22.66 30.17
C LEU A 38 7.61 22.64 31.39
N LEU A 39 7.03 23.79 31.72
CA LEU A 39 5.97 23.87 32.72
C LEU A 39 4.92 22.82 32.35
N PRO A 40 4.42 22.00 33.31
CA PRO A 40 3.34 21.08 33.01
C PRO A 40 2.19 21.90 32.43
N SER A 41 1.77 21.56 31.20
CA SER A 41 0.68 22.28 30.56
C SER A 41 -0.59 22.02 31.36
N GLU A 42 -0.99 22.98 32.17
CA GLU A 42 -2.26 23.03 32.90
C GLU A 42 -3.40 23.24 31.90
N SER A 43 -3.66 22.24 31.06
CA SER A 43 -4.94 22.01 30.39
C SER A 43 -4.88 20.65 29.70
N PHE A 44 -5.07 19.58 30.48
CA PHE A 44 -5.57 18.36 29.87
C PHE A 44 -7.00 18.67 29.42
N ALA A 45 -7.14 19.13 28.17
CA ALA A 45 -8.44 19.26 27.54
C ALA A 45 -9.17 17.94 27.72
N VAL A 46 -10.43 17.99 28.15
CA VAL A 46 -11.27 16.81 28.36
C VAL A 46 -11.24 15.99 27.08
N ILE A 47 -10.57 14.84 27.13
CA ILE A 47 -10.40 13.96 25.99
C ILE A 47 -11.79 13.35 25.71
N PRO A 48 -12.37 13.59 24.52
CA PRO A 48 -13.67 13.02 24.20
C PRO A 48 -13.58 11.48 24.19
N PRO A 49 -14.62 10.76 24.63
CA PRO A 49 -14.60 9.29 24.74
C PRO A 49 -14.53 8.55 23.39
N ILE A 50 -14.65 9.28 22.27
CA ILE A 50 -14.58 8.76 20.90
C ILE A 50 -13.69 9.71 20.12
N SER A 51 -12.69 9.16 19.42
CA SER A 51 -11.81 9.94 18.55
C SER A 51 -12.63 10.66 17.50
N ILE A 52 -12.23 11.88 17.13
CA ILE A 52 -12.85 12.57 15.99
C ILE A 52 -12.74 11.73 14.70
N MET A 53 -11.73 10.86 14.61
CA MET A 53 -11.49 9.96 13.49
C MET A 53 -12.49 8.80 13.40
N ASP A 54 -13.09 8.39 14.52
CA ASP A 54 -14.02 7.26 14.56
C ASP A 54 -15.47 7.67 14.23
N LYS A 55 -15.73 8.97 14.16
CA LYS A 55 -17.06 9.50 13.83
C LYS A 55 -17.48 9.06 12.44
N GLY A 56 -18.65 8.44 12.34
CA GLY A 56 -19.25 7.99 11.07
C GLY A 56 -18.72 6.64 10.56
N GLN A 57 -17.76 5.99 11.23
CA GLN A 57 -17.26 4.69 10.80
C GLN A 57 -18.36 3.61 10.79
N ASP A 58 -19.27 3.65 11.78
CA ASP A 58 -20.42 2.73 11.86
C ASP A 58 -21.49 2.99 10.77
N GLU A 59 -21.46 4.14 10.10
CA GLU A 59 -22.42 4.53 9.05
C GLU A 59 -21.90 4.22 7.64
N LEU A 60 -20.63 3.82 7.50
CA LEU A 60 -20.04 3.54 6.20
C LEU A 60 -20.63 2.25 5.59
N PRO A 61 -20.98 2.27 4.30
CA PRO A 61 -21.46 1.08 3.63
C PRO A 61 -20.33 0.06 3.42
N SER A 62 -20.70 -1.22 3.40
CA SER A 62 -19.80 -2.31 3.02
C SER A 62 -19.25 -2.13 1.59
N LEU A 63 -18.00 -2.53 1.35
CA LEU A 63 -17.38 -2.47 0.03
C LEU A 63 -18.15 -3.37 -0.96
N PRO A 64 -18.73 -2.83 -2.04
CA PRO A 64 -19.54 -3.63 -2.95
C PRO A 64 -18.69 -4.57 -3.82
N ILE A 65 -19.29 -5.69 -4.24
CA ILE A 65 -18.74 -6.57 -5.28
C ILE A 65 -19.46 -6.27 -6.59
N PRO A 66 -18.76 -5.79 -7.64
CA PRO A 66 -19.36 -5.56 -8.95
C PRO A 66 -19.97 -6.84 -9.53
N PRO A 67 -20.94 -6.75 -10.45
CA PRO A 67 -21.36 -7.90 -11.25
C PRO A 67 -20.17 -8.51 -12.00
N LEU A 68 -20.12 -9.84 -12.06
CA LEU A 68 -19.05 -10.57 -12.72
C LEU A 68 -18.90 -10.13 -14.19
N ASP A 69 -20.01 -10.11 -14.94
CA ASP A 69 -20.00 -9.75 -16.37
C ASP A 69 -19.45 -8.34 -16.60
N GLN A 70 -19.85 -7.37 -15.76
CA GLN A 70 -19.35 -6.00 -15.82
C GLN A 70 -17.83 -5.90 -15.52
N THR A 71 -17.30 -6.83 -14.71
CA THR A 71 -15.88 -6.90 -14.40
C THR A 71 -15.11 -7.50 -15.57
N LEU A 72 -15.64 -8.56 -16.18
CA LEU A 72 -15.06 -9.22 -17.35
C LEU A 72 -15.02 -8.30 -18.57
N ASP A 73 -16.09 -7.56 -18.83
CA ASP A 73 -16.15 -6.61 -19.96
C ASP A 73 -15.13 -5.48 -19.79
N ARG A 74 -15.07 -4.88 -18.59
CA ARG A 74 -14.07 -3.83 -18.28
C ARG A 74 -12.64 -4.36 -18.31
N TYR A 75 -12.43 -5.63 -17.95
CA TYR A 75 -11.13 -6.28 -18.07
C TYR A 75 -10.70 -6.36 -19.54
N LEU A 76 -11.58 -6.81 -20.44
CA LEU A 76 -11.29 -6.86 -21.88
C LEU A 76 -11.00 -5.46 -22.46
N GLU A 77 -11.80 -4.45 -22.10
CA GLU A 77 -11.54 -3.06 -22.47
C GLU A 77 -10.15 -2.58 -22.03
N SER A 78 -9.72 -2.96 -20.82
CA SER A 78 -8.43 -2.57 -20.25
C SER A 78 -7.25 -3.31 -20.87
N VAL A 79 -7.44 -4.56 -21.30
CA VAL A 79 -6.40 -5.38 -21.97
C VAL A 79 -6.21 -4.96 -23.42
N ARG A 80 -7.28 -4.55 -24.11
CA ARG A 80 -7.25 -4.21 -25.54
C ARG A 80 -6.12 -3.26 -25.99
N PRO A 81 -5.78 -2.17 -25.28
CA PRO A 81 -4.68 -1.30 -25.68
C PRO A 81 -3.28 -1.85 -25.36
N LEU A 82 -3.16 -2.92 -24.57
CA LEU A 82 -1.90 -3.50 -24.12
C LEU A 82 -1.50 -4.77 -24.88
N ALA A 83 -2.47 -5.44 -25.50
CA ALA A 83 -2.31 -6.73 -26.16
C ALA A 83 -2.24 -6.60 -27.69
N THR A 84 -1.49 -7.50 -28.33
CA THR A 84 -1.60 -7.74 -29.78
C THR A 84 -2.95 -8.37 -30.12
N ASP A 85 -3.34 -8.39 -31.40
CA ASP A 85 -4.62 -8.98 -31.82
C ASP A 85 -4.73 -10.46 -31.42
N LEU A 86 -3.66 -11.24 -31.63
CA LEU A 86 -3.64 -12.65 -31.26
C LEU A 86 -3.75 -12.86 -29.75
N GLU A 87 -3.06 -12.06 -28.94
CA GLU A 87 -3.16 -12.12 -27.47
C GLU A 87 -4.53 -11.71 -26.97
N TYR A 88 -5.15 -10.71 -27.60
CA TYR A 88 -6.49 -10.27 -27.28
C TYR A 88 -7.53 -11.34 -27.62
N GLU A 89 -7.45 -11.97 -28.79
CA GLU A 89 -8.33 -13.08 -29.18
C GLU A 89 -8.26 -14.24 -28.18
N ASN A 90 -7.05 -14.62 -27.77
CA ASN A 90 -6.84 -15.64 -26.73
C ASN A 90 -7.45 -15.21 -25.38
N THR A 91 -7.31 -13.93 -25.01
CA THR A 91 -7.87 -13.39 -23.77
C THR A 91 -9.39 -13.42 -23.79
N VAL A 92 -10.01 -13.04 -24.91
CA VAL A 92 -11.47 -13.11 -25.09
C VAL A 92 -11.94 -14.55 -24.93
N ALA A 93 -11.29 -15.52 -25.58
CA ALA A 93 -11.65 -16.93 -25.44
C ALA A 93 -11.59 -17.41 -23.99
N ALA A 94 -10.54 -17.03 -23.24
CA ALA A 94 -10.40 -17.37 -21.82
C ALA A 94 -11.47 -16.70 -20.93
N VAL A 95 -11.82 -15.44 -21.21
CA VAL A 95 -12.89 -14.73 -20.50
C VAL A 95 -14.25 -15.38 -20.75
N GLU A 96 -14.56 -15.76 -22.00
CA GLU A 96 -15.81 -16.48 -22.31
C GLU A 96 -15.86 -17.85 -21.66
N GLU A 97 -14.74 -18.59 -21.62
CA GLU A 97 -14.66 -19.86 -20.88
C GLU A 97 -14.91 -19.65 -19.38
N PHE A 98 -14.27 -18.65 -18.77
CA PHE A 98 -14.44 -18.33 -17.35
C PHE A 98 -15.88 -17.89 -17.00
N ARG A 99 -16.57 -17.23 -17.95
CA ARG A 99 -17.95 -16.74 -17.81
C ARG A 99 -18.98 -17.88 -17.78
N ARG A 100 -18.71 -19.03 -18.41
CA ARG A 100 -19.65 -20.17 -18.49
C ARG A 100 -19.96 -20.77 -17.11
N ASP A 101 -21.14 -21.32 -16.98
CA ASP A 101 -21.54 -22.08 -15.79
C ASP A 101 -21.04 -23.52 -15.84
N SER A 102 -20.53 -24.00 -14.70
CA SER A 102 -20.01 -25.37 -14.58
C SER A 102 -21.06 -26.46 -14.78
N HIS A 103 -22.35 -26.14 -14.60
CA HIS A 103 -23.45 -27.11 -14.61
C HIS A 103 -24.18 -27.23 -15.97
N GLU A 104 -23.92 -26.36 -16.94
CA GLU A 104 -24.61 -26.40 -18.24
C GLU A 104 -24.19 -27.59 -19.12
N ASN A 105 -23.01 -28.18 -18.86
CA ASN A 105 -22.45 -29.28 -19.67
C ASN A 105 -22.71 -30.69 -19.12
N GLU A 106 -23.57 -30.86 -18.11
CA GLU A 106 -23.94 -32.21 -17.60
C GLU A 106 -24.85 -33.00 -18.58
N SER A 107 -25.43 -32.34 -19.58
CA SER A 107 -26.22 -33.00 -20.63
C SER A 107 -25.33 -33.55 -21.75
N GLY A 108 -24.61 -34.64 -21.45
CA GLY A 108 -24.17 -35.66 -22.41
C GLY A 108 -23.44 -35.23 -23.68
N GLN A 109 -22.15 -35.58 -23.75
CA GLN A 109 -21.29 -35.61 -24.95
C GLN A 109 -20.68 -34.26 -25.38
N ASP A 110 -19.78 -33.69 -24.58
CA ASP A 110 -18.64 -32.97 -25.16
C ASP A 110 -17.36 -33.24 -24.35
N GLN A 111 -16.39 -33.93 -24.98
CA GLN A 111 -15.09 -34.22 -24.40
C GLN A 111 -14.11 -33.14 -24.89
N GLY A 112 -13.94 -32.07 -24.10
CA GLY A 112 -12.76 -31.21 -24.26
C GLY A 112 -12.92 -29.72 -24.05
N GLN A 113 -14.13 -29.18 -23.87
CA GLN A 113 -14.31 -27.75 -23.54
C GLN A 113 -14.36 -27.56 -22.03
N GLY A 114 -13.43 -26.77 -21.49
CA GLY A 114 -13.25 -26.61 -20.05
C GLY A 114 -14.49 -26.05 -19.33
N GLN A 115 -14.62 -26.45 -18.07
CA GLN A 115 -15.69 -26.00 -17.18
C GLN A 115 -15.37 -24.58 -16.70
N GLY A 116 -16.27 -23.63 -16.95
CA GLY A 116 -16.14 -22.27 -16.43
C GLY A 116 -16.26 -22.24 -14.91
N GLN A 117 -15.33 -21.54 -14.26
CA GLN A 117 -15.25 -21.45 -12.80
C GLN A 117 -15.72 -20.09 -12.25
N GLY A 118 -15.92 -19.08 -13.11
CA GLY A 118 -16.11 -17.70 -12.68
C GLY A 118 -17.34 -17.47 -11.84
N ARG A 119 -18.47 -18.09 -12.19
CA ARG A 119 -19.73 -17.98 -11.44
C ARG A 119 -19.65 -18.65 -10.07
N SER A 120 -19.01 -19.82 -9.98
CA SER A 120 -18.75 -20.50 -8.71
C SER A 120 -17.84 -19.67 -7.79
N LEU A 121 -16.81 -19.03 -8.35
CA LEU A 121 -15.90 -18.17 -7.59
C LEU A 121 -16.57 -16.87 -7.15
N ASP A 122 -17.40 -16.23 -7.99
CA ASP A 122 -18.19 -15.05 -7.62
C ASP A 122 -19.16 -15.35 -6.48
N LEU A 123 -19.81 -16.52 -6.48
CA LEU A 123 -20.66 -16.97 -5.36
C LEU A 123 -19.86 -17.09 -4.06
N ARG A 124 -18.72 -17.78 -4.09
CA ARG A 124 -17.84 -17.93 -2.90
C ARG A 124 -17.32 -16.57 -2.40
N LEU A 125 -17.02 -15.64 -3.30
CA LEU A 125 -16.62 -14.28 -2.96
C LEU A 125 -17.74 -13.52 -2.25
N ARG A 126 -18.99 -13.62 -2.74
CA ARG A 126 -20.16 -13.00 -2.11
C ARG A 126 -20.44 -13.59 -0.74
N GLU A 127 -20.33 -14.91 -0.57
CA GLU A 127 -20.44 -15.58 0.72
C GLU A 127 -19.38 -15.09 1.72
N HIS A 128 -18.13 -14.97 1.26
CA HIS A 128 -17.03 -14.40 2.06
C HIS A 128 -17.33 -12.96 2.47
N ALA A 129 -17.79 -12.12 1.54
CA ALA A 129 -18.12 -10.73 1.82
C ALA A 129 -19.25 -10.56 2.84
N LEU A 130 -20.31 -11.39 2.75
CA LEU A 130 -21.35 -11.44 3.78
C LEU A 130 -20.78 -11.81 5.16
N GLY A 131 -19.76 -12.68 5.20
CA GLY A 131 -19.01 -13.01 6.42
C GLY A 131 -18.22 -11.83 7.00
N CYS A 132 -17.59 -11.04 6.14
CA CYS A 132 -16.83 -9.85 6.54
C CYS A 132 -17.74 -8.71 7.00
N GLU A 133 -18.87 -8.51 6.35
CA GLU A 133 -19.88 -7.51 6.76
C GLU A 133 -20.40 -7.78 8.18
N ARG A 134 -20.66 -9.06 8.53
CA ARG A 134 -21.02 -9.44 9.91
C ARG A 134 -19.94 -9.09 10.94
N ARG A 135 -18.68 -9.04 10.52
CA ARG A 135 -17.52 -8.64 11.35
C ARG A 135 -17.22 -7.13 11.25
N LYS A 136 -18.06 -6.35 10.57
CA LYS A 136 -17.85 -4.93 10.26
C LYS A 136 -16.49 -4.65 9.58
N THR A 137 -16.11 -5.50 8.62
CA THR A 137 -14.87 -5.32 7.84
C THR A 137 -15.12 -5.49 6.34
N SER A 138 -14.17 -5.02 5.53
CA SER A 138 -14.18 -5.19 4.08
C SER A 138 -13.78 -6.61 3.68
N TRP A 139 -14.42 -7.16 2.66
CA TRP A 139 -14.07 -8.46 2.08
C TRP A 139 -12.66 -8.49 1.49
N LEU A 140 -12.11 -7.32 1.13
CA LEU A 140 -10.81 -7.19 0.46
C LEU A 140 -9.67 -6.85 1.43
N ALA A 141 -9.95 -6.29 2.62
CA ALA A 141 -8.92 -5.70 3.48
C ALA A 141 -7.82 -6.70 3.85
N GLU A 142 -8.18 -7.84 4.42
CA GLU A 142 -7.22 -8.88 4.85
C GLU A 142 -6.45 -9.47 3.66
N TRP A 143 -7.12 -9.69 2.53
CA TRP A 143 -6.47 -10.21 1.32
C TRP A 143 -5.48 -9.20 0.72
N TRP A 144 -5.82 -7.91 0.76
CA TRP A 144 -4.94 -6.85 0.27
C TRP A 144 -3.71 -6.70 1.16
N ASP A 145 -3.89 -6.68 2.48
CA ASP A 145 -2.78 -6.60 3.43
C ASP A 145 -1.80 -7.76 3.26
N ASP A 146 -2.31 -8.98 3.14
CA ASP A 146 -1.47 -10.16 2.94
C ASP A 146 -0.82 -10.16 1.55
N TRP A 147 -1.63 -10.14 0.49
CA TRP A 147 -1.11 -10.36 -0.87
C TRP A 147 -0.26 -9.19 -1.38
N ALA A 148 -0.67 -7.94 -1.13
CA ALA A 148 0.03 -6.77 -1.64
C ALA A 148 1.26 -6.38 -0.80
N TYR A 149 1.28 -6.71 0.50
CA TYR A 149 2.35 -6.28 1.40
C TYR A 149 3.02 -7.43 2.15
N PHE A 150 2.29 -8.20 2.97
CA PHE A 150 2.94 -9.12 3.91
C PHE A 150 3.52 -10.38 3.27
N SER A 151 2.98 -10.82 2.15
CA SER A 151 3.49 -11.95 1.37
C SER A 151 4.55 -11.55 0.35
N HIS A 152 4.62 -10.27 -0.01
CA HIS A 152 5.67 -9.75 -0.89
C HIS A 152 7.05 -9.82 -0.19
N ARG A 153 8.11 -10.12 -0.95
CA ARG A 153 9.46 -10.39 -0.39
C ARG A 153 10.53 -9.42 -0.87
N ASP A 154 10.20 -8.52 -1.79
CA ASP A 154 11.14 -7.51 -2.24
C ASP A 154 11.30 -6.40 -1.19
N SER A 155 12.40 -5.66 -1.29
CA SER A 155 12.73 -4.61 -0.34
C SER A 155 11.68 -3.49 -0.33
N SER A 156 11.04 -3.27 0.82
CA SER A 156 10.09 -2.16 0.98
C SER A 156 10.71 -0.79 0.71
N THR A 157 12.02 -0.63 0.91
CA THR A 157 12.74 0.64 0.72
C THR A 157 12.59 1.20 -0.68
N PHE A 158 12.62 0.34 -1.70
CA PHE A 158 12.59 0.78 -3.10
C PHE A 158 11.25 0.52 -3.77
N PHE A 159 10.57 -0.56 -3.41
CA PHE A 159 9.40 -1.03 -4.15
C PHE A 159 8.06 -0.60 -3.53
N VAL A 160 8.05 -0.15 -2.27
CA VAL A 160 6.80 0.14 -1.54
C VAL A 160 6.77 1.53 -0.90
N ASN A 161 7.80 1.87 -0.11
CA ASN A 161 7.79 3.08 0.70
C ASN A 161 7.94 4.33 -0.17
N TYR A 162 6.94 5.21 -0.15
CA TYR A 162 6.98 6.54 -0.75
C TYR A 162 7.25 7.60 0.33
N TYR A 163 7.68 8.80 -0.09
CA TYR A 163 7.91 9.91 0.82
C TYR A 163 7.30 11.21 0.29
N PHE A 164 6.95 12.10 1.22
CA PHE A 164 6.59 13.48 0.92
C PHE A 164 7.61 14.43 1.54
N GLY A 165 7.95 15.49 0.82
CA GLY A 165 8.77 16.58 1.34
C GLY A 165 7.89 17.72 1.87
N PHE A 166 8.29 18.31 2.99
CA PHE A 166 7.68 19.55 3.48
C PHE A 166 8.38 20.75 2.86
N GLN A 167 7.60 21.79 2.53
CA GLN A 167 8.16 23.09 2.13
C GLN A 167 8.99 23.68 3.26
N ASP A 168 10.07 24.37 2.89
CA ASP A 168 10.91 25.07 3.86
C ASP A 168 10.17 26.22 4.53
N ASP A 169 10.29 26.30 5.86
CA ASP A 169 9.73 27.38 6.66
C ASP A 169 10.85 28.38 7.01
N PRO A 170 10.84 29.60 6.44
CA PRO A 170 11.85 30.62 6.74
C PRO A 170 11.92 31.03 8.22
N ARG A 171 10.87 30.76 9.01
CA ARG A 171 10.83 31.04 10.45
C ARG A 171 11.60 30.00 11.28
N MET A 172 11.86 28.82 10.72
CA MET A 172 12.59 27.73 11.38
C MET A 172 13.82 27.33 10.54
N PRO A 173 14.85 28.20 10.46
CA PRO A 173 15.98 28.01 9.56
C PRO A 173 16.96 26.91 10.01
N THR A 174 16.92 26.47 11.27
CA THR A 174 17.83 25.46 11.80
C THR A 174 17.18 24.08 11.84
N GLN A 175 17.98 23.04 11.61
CA GLN A 175 17.53 21.65 11.69
C GLN A 175 16.88 21.34 13.04
N THR A 176 17.52 21.75 14.14
CA THR A 176 17.02 21.49 15.50
C THR A 176 15.69 22.16 15.76
N ALA A 177 15.53 23.45 15.37
CA ALA A 177 14.28 24.16 15.57
C ALA A 177 13.13 23.53 14.76
N ARG A 178 13.41 23.16 13.51
CA ARG A 178 12.42 22.51 12.64
C ARG A 178 12.05 21.11 13.11
N ALA A 179 13.03 20.32 13.56
CA ALA A 179 12.79 18.99 14.12
C ALA A 179 11.96 19.06 15.41
N ALA A 180 12.29 19.98 16.33
CA ALA A 180 11.52 20.19 17.55
C ALA A 180 10.07 20.57 17.23
N LEU A 181 9.85 21.51 16.29
CA LEU A 181 8.51 21.89 15.85
C LEU A 181 7.72 20.71 15.29
N LEU A 182 8.31 19.94 14.36
CA LEU A 182 7.63 18.80 13.73
C LEU A 182 7.24 17.73 14.77
N VAL A 183 8.11 17.44 15.73
CA VAL A 183 7.81 16.49 16.81
C VAL A 183 6.70 17.02 17.72
N SER A 184 6.76 18.29 18.12
CA SER A 184 5.70 18.92 18.93
C SER A 184 4.34 18.86 18.24
N LEU A 185 4.27 19.24 16.96
CA LEU A 185 3.04 19.19 16.17
C LEU A 185 2.54 17.75 15.96
N ALA A 186 3.44 16.79 15.76
CA ALA A 186 3.05 15.38 15.65
C ALA A 186 2.45 14.85 16.96
N LEU A 187 2.95 15.28 18.12
CA LEU A 187 2.40 14.93 19.43
C LEU A 187 1.05 15.60 19.68
N GLU A 188 0.89 16.88 19.33
CA GLU A 188 -0.40 17.56 19.37
C GLU A 188 -1.43 16.87 18.46
N PHE A 189 -1.05 16.51 17.24
CA PHE A 189 -1.90 15.77 16.32
C PHE A 189 -2.26 14.38 16.87
N ARG A 190 -1.30 13.68 17.48
CA ARG A 190 -1.56 12.40 18.15
C ARG A 190 -2.63 12.53 19.23
N GLN A 191 -2.62 13.61 20.02
CA GLN A 191 -3.64 13.84 21.06
C GLN A 191 -5.05 14.02 20.48
N LEU A 192 -5.18 14.46 19.22
CA LEU A 192 -6.48 14.54 18.54
C LEU A 192 -7.00 13.16 18.08
N ILE A 193 -6.10 12.21 17.84
CA ILE A 193 -6.43 10.90 17.27
C ILE A 193 -6.50 9.81 18.33
N ALA A 194 -5.44 9.68 19.13
CA ALA A 194 -5.25 8.61 20.10
C ALA A 194 -5.55 9.17 21.50
N THR A 195 -6.79 8.94 21.93
CA THR A 195 -7.31 9.19 23.27
C THR A 195 -6.91 8.10 24.24
#